data_AF-I6ZMC5-F1
#
_entry.id   AF-I6ZMC5-F1
#
_cell.length_a   1.000
_cell.length_b   1.000
_cell.length_c   1.000
_cell.angle_alpha   90.00
_cell.angle_beta   90.00
_cell.angle_gamma   90.00
#
_symmetry.space_group_name_H-M   'P 1'
#
loop_
_entity.id
_entity.type
_entity.pdbx_description
1 polymer ?
#
loop_
_entity_poly.entity_id
_entity_poly.type
_entity_poly.pdbx_seq_one_letter_code
_entity_poly.pdbx_strand_id
1 'polypeptide(L)'
;TDLLSAALEESGLTDLNSVVETTWERSGDSILIALGTSGQVVDEAALTELILAAIEAGDYDTVIQCPMTDRTPEALDLTAIYDEIYVEAENATLDPNNDYAIVESVTGVSFDVNAAQSAIDAGSEGETVTVSLIYSQPDIDTATLEANLFKDTLGSYTTSVSGSSARRSNVKLAAASCEVILLPGETFSYNGAVGERTAERGYQKAGAYLNGETIQELGGGVCQASSTLYVACLYANLEITERHNHSFVSSYVPLGWDATVSWGGPDFKFTNNTNYPIRIEAVYSSGNKLTMSIIGTMEEAFSVKIKSQTYSSTPYTTEEIEDNTLPVGVTVVEQSGYTGYKVQTWRQVYDGDGDLISETEEAYSVYSSRKKIVRVGTLVTESEETAETGGETSETTETTDTPDTEDGVGTADTAG
;
A
#
# COMPACT_ATOMS: atom_id res chain seq x y z
N THR A 1 7.05 65.99 33.26
CA THR A 1 7.55 64.60 33.21
C THR A 1 8.11 64.30 31.84
N ASP A 2 7.36 64.45 30.75
CA ASP A 2 7.81 64.07 29.40
C ASP A 2 9.10 64.78 28.92
N LEU A 3 9.27 66.08 29.23
CA LEU A 3 10.51 66.81 28.92
C LEU A 3 11.71 66.34 29.74
N LEU A 4 11.49 65.86 30.96
CA LEU A 4 12.56 65.36 31.83
C LEU A 4 12.98 63.96 31.41
N SER A 5 12.03 63.08 31.06
CA SER A 5 12.33 61.76 30.50
C SER A 5 13.13 61.86 29.21
N ALA A 6 12.74 62.75 28.27
CA ALA A 6 13.52 63.00 27.06
C ALA A 6 14.92 63.54 27.36
N ALA A 7 15.06 64.44 28.34
CA ALA A 7 16.36 64.98 28.73
C ALA A 7 17.27 63.92 29.41
N LEU A 8 16.68 62.98 30.15
CA LEU A 8 17.41 61.85 30.74
C LEU A 8 17.91 60.87 29.66
N GLU A 9 17.07 60.56 28.68
CA GLU A 9 17.46 59.73 27.54
C GLU A 9 18.57 60.40 26.70
N GLU A 10 18.42 61.70 26.37
CA GLU A 10 19.45 62.46 25.64
C GLU A 10 20.77 62.58 26.40
N SER A 11 20.75 62.48 27.72
CA SER A 11 21.97 62.54 28.55
C SER A 11 22.81 61.27 28.49
N GLY A 12 22.24 60.15 28.01
CA GLY A 12 22.88 58.83 28.03
C GLY A 12 23.02 58.24 29.43
N LEU A 13 22.44 58.86 30.47
CA LEU A 13 22.45 58.31 31.83
C LEU A 13 21.69 57.00 31.89
N THR A 14 20.56 56.88 31.18
CA THR A 14 19.75 55.66 31.12
C THR A 14 20.48 54.47 30.48
N ASP A 15 21.53 54.72 29.70
CA ASP A 15 22.35 53.68 29.07
C ASP A 15 23.42 53.09 30.00
N LEU A 16 23.57 53.63 31.22
CA LEU A 16 24.50 53.08 32.21
C LEU A 16 23.99 51.74 32.73
N ASN A 17 24.50 50.66 32.12
CA ASN A 17 24.16 49.28 32.42
C ASN A 17 25.42 48.44 32.49
N SER A 18 25.71 47.85 33.66
CA SER A 18 26.86 46.95 33.85
C SER A 18 26.49 45.46 33.84
N VAL A 19 25.22 45.13 33.59
CA VAL A 19 24.76 43.75 33.46
C VAL A 19 25.22 43.19 32.11
N VAL A 20 25.69 41.96 32.11
CA VAL A 20 25.95 41.19 30.88
C VAL A 20 24.82 40.18 30.73
N GLU A 21 24.10 40.21 29.62
CA GLU A 21 23.01 39.26 29.37
C GLU A 21 23.51 37.85 29.09
N THR A 22 22.69 36.86 29.44
CA THR A 22 22.94 35.47 29.06
C THR A 22 22.78 35.32 27.56
N THR A 23 23.77 34.75 26.90
CA THR A 23 23.74 34.49 25.45
C THR A 23 23.98 33.02 25.15
N TRP A 24 23.57 32.56 23.98
CA TRP A 24 23.84 31.20 23.55
C TRP A 24 24.32 31.18 22.10
N GLU A 25 25.08 30.13 21.76
CA GLU A 25 25.44 29.81 20.39
C GLU A 25 25.52 28.30 20.20
N ARG A 26 25.24 27.84 18.98
CA ARG A 26 25.47 26.45 18.59
C ARG A 26 26.95 26.26 18.23
N SER A 27 27.58 25.28 18.85
CA SER A 27 28.98 24.90 18.59
C SER A 27 29.08 23.39 18.39
N GLY A 28 29.14 22.97 17.12
CA GLY A 28 29.14 21.56 16.74
C GLY A 28 27.91 20.82 17.27
N ASP A 29 28.16 19.83 18.13
CA ASP A 29 27.16 18.94 18.74
C ASP A 29 26.66 19.43 20.10
N SER A 30 26.82 20.72 20.38
CA SER A 30 26.42 21.30 21.66
C SER A 30 25.94 22.73 21.50
N ILE A 31 25.18 23.20 22.49
CA ILE A 31 24.83 24.58 22.72
C ILE A 31 25.73 25.10 23.83
N LEU A 32 26.42 26.21 23.57
CA LEU A 32 27.19 26.92 24.58
C LEU A 32 26.33 28.07 25.08
N ILE A 33 26.07 28.10 26.38
CA ILE A 33 25.29 29.13 27.05
C ILE A 33 26.25 29.91 27.95
N ALA A 34 26.60 31.13 27.54
CA ALA A 34 27.39 32.04 28.36
C ALA A 34 26.46 32.73 29.35
N LEU A 35 26.57 32.36 30.63
CA LEU A 35 25.77 32.91 31.70
C LEU A 35 26.11 34.37 31.94
N GLY A 36 25.09 35.20 31.99
CA GLY A 36 25.24 36.63 32.26
C GLY A 36 25.83 36.91 33.64
N THR A 37 26.21 38.17 33.86
CA THR A 37 26.67 38.65 35.16
C THR A 37 25.74 39.73 35.68
N SER A 38 25.35 39.64 36.94
CA SER A 38 24.55 40.66 37.61
C SER A 38 25.32 41.96 37.65
N GLY A 39 24.58 43.06 37.62
CA GLY A 39 25.15 44.40 37.55
C GLY A 39 24.16 45.43 38.03
N GLN A 40 24.41 46.67 37.66
CA GLN A 40 23.63 47.80 38.08
C GLN A 40 23.12 48.56 36.85
N VAL A 41 21.88 49.00 36.96
CA VAL A 41 21.23 49.90 36.00
C VAL A 41 20.77 51.16 36.72
N VAL A 42 20.52 52.22 35.98
CA VAL A 42 19.96 53.44 36.59
C VAL A 42 18.57 53.17 37.14
N ASP A 43 18.35 53.58 38.38
CA ASP A 43 16.99 53.69 38.93
C ASP A 43 16.36 54.97 38.39
N GLU A 44 15.77 54.86 37.20
CA GLU A 44 15.18 56.01 36.50
C GLU A 44 14.08 56.70 37.32
N ALA A 45 13.33 55.92 38.10
CA ALA A 45 12.27 56.45 38.95
C ALA A 45 12.86 57.29 40.09
N ALA A 46 13.84 56.76 40.83
CA ALA A 46 14.51 57.48 41.89
C ALA A 46 15.29 58.70 41.36
N LEU A 47 15.95 58.56 40.20
CA LEU A 47 16.66 59.68 39.56
C LEU A 47 15.69 60.79 39.17
N THR A 48 14.56 60.42 38.59
CA THR A 48 13.48 61.35 38.22
C THR A 48 12.93 62.07 39.45
N GLU A 49 12.66 61.34 40.54
CA GLU A 49 12.19 61.94 41.80
C GLU A 49 13.21 62.92 42.39
N LEU A 50 14.49 62.57 42.42
CA LEU A 50 15.55 63.45 42.93
C LEU A 50 15.69 64.73 42.09
N ILE A 51 15.63 64.62 40.77
CA ILE A 51 15.70 65.78 39.88
C ILE A 51 14.46 66.67 40.04
N LEU A 52 13.26 66.09 40.10
CA LEU A 52 12.03 66.85 40.30
C LEU A 52 12.03 67.57 41.64
N ALA A 53 12.46 66.92 42.73
CA ALA A 53 12.55 67.53 44.04
C ALA A 53 13.53 68.73 44.05
N ALA A 54 14.67 68.63 43.37
CA ALA A 54 15.62 69.72 43.25
C ALA A 54 15.04 70.90 42.44
N ILE A 55 14.35 70.61 41.33
CA ILE A 55 13.65 71.62 40.51
C ILE A 55 12.56 72.33 41.32
N GLU A 56 11.74 71.60 42.09
CA GLU A 56 10.68 72.17 42.93
C GLU A 56 11.24 73.06 44.06
N ALA A 57 12.39 72.71 44.61
CA ALA A 57 13.10 73.52 45.60
C ALA A 57 13.81 74.75 44.99
N GLY A 58 13.91 74.85 43.66
CA GLY A 58 14.67 75.87 42.95
C GLY A 58 16.19 75.72 43.12
N ASP A 59 16.66 74.51 43.43
CA ASP A 59 18.07 74.18 43.64
C ASP A 59 18.64 73.50 42.39
N TYR A 60 19.49 74.23 41.67
CA TYR A 60 20.14 73.77 40.43
C TYR A 60 21.64 73.52 40.60
N ASP A 61 22.18 73.76 41.79
CA ASP A 61 23.61 73.60 42.09
C ASP A 61 23.91 72.25 42.77
N THR A 62 22.88 71.58 43.31
CA THR A 62 23.03 70.27 43.95
C THR A 62 23.47 69.19 42.95
N VAL A 63 24.56 68.50 43.29
CA VAL A 63 25.05 67.33 42.55
C VAL A 63 24.27 66.10 42.99
N ILE A 64 23.40 65.61 42.11
CA ILE A 64 22.68 64.35 42.32
C ILE A 64 23.61 63.19 41.92
N GLN A 65 23.89 62.29 42.86
CA GLN A 65 24.51 61.01 42.52
C GLN A 65 23.47 60.14 41.82
N CYS A 66 23.80 59.60 40.65
CA CYS A 66 22.90 58.76 39.87
C CYS A 66 22.52 57.53 40.71
N PRO A 67 21.24 57.38 41.13
CA PRO A 67 20.83 56.21 41.88
C PRO A 67 20.88 55.01 40.93
N MET A 68 21.50 53.95 41.41
CA MET A 68 21.63 52.68 40.70
C MET A 68 20.82 51.62 41.45
N THR A 69 20.21 50.72 40.71
CA THR A 69 19.52 49.55 41.25
C THR A 69 20.14 48.28 40.69
N ASP A 70 20.17 47.23 41.50
CA ASP A 70 20.72 45.94 41.09
C ASP A 70 19.76 45.26 40.11
N ARG A 71 20.31 44.71 39.02
CA ARG A 71 19.57 43.96 38.02
C ARG A 71 20.32 42.66 37.69
N THR A 72 19.57 41.56 37.64
CA THR A 72 20.07 40.27 37.17
C THR A 72 19.82 40.13 35.66
N PRO A 73 20.63 39.33 34.94
CA PRO A 73 20.37 39.01 33.54
C PRO A 73 18.96 38.46 33.33
N GLU A 74 18.42 38.67 32.13
CA GLU A 74 17.15 38.07 31.73
C GLU A 74 17.28 36.54 31.66
N ALA A 75 16.21 35.84 32.06
CA ALA A 75 16.16 34.39 31.95
C ALA A 75 16.10 33.99 30.47
N LEU A 76 16.93 33.01 30.10
CA LEU A 76 16.98 32.52 28.74
C LEU A 76 15.71 31.72 28.41
N ASP A 77 15.08 32.01 27.27
CA ASP A 77 13.93 31.23 26.79
C ASP A 77 14.41 29.94 26.10
N LEU A 78 14.60 28.89 26.89
CA LEU A 78 15.02 27.59 26.38
C LEU A 78 13.98 26.93 25.46
N THR A 79 12.70 27.32 25.56
CA THR A 79 11.66 26.78 24.67
C THR A 79 11.83 27.37 23.28
N ALA A 80 12.05 28.68 23.17
CA ALA A 80 12.34 29.31 21.89
C ALA A 80 13.61 28.75 21.23
N ILE A 81 14.66 28.49 22.03
CA ILE A 81 15.91 27.86 21.54
C ILE A 81 15.66 26.43 21.09
N TYR A 82 14.85 25.68 21.83
CA TYR A 82 14.45 24.34 21.43
C TYR A 82 13.72 24.37 20.10
N ASP A 83 12.72 25.23 19.92
CA ASP A 83 11.96 25.34 18.67
C ASP A 83 12.83 25.78 17.48
N GLU A 84 13.89 26.58 17.71
CA GLU A 84 14.85 26.97 16.66
C GLU A 84 15.78 25.83 16.24
N ILE A 85 16.17 24.96 17.17
CA ILE A 85 17.13 23.88 16.94
C ILE A 85 16.45 22.57 16.55
N TYR A 86 15.22 22.36 17.03
CA TYR A 86 14.51 21.11 16.90
C TYR A 86 14.25 20.79 15.44
N VAL A 87 14.66 19.58 15.06
CA VAL A 87 14.39 18.98 13.76
C VAL A 87 13.89 17.58 14.05
N GLU A 88 12.70 17.24 13.53
CA GLU A 88 12.20 15.87 13.60
C GLU A 88 12.98 14.99 12.63
N ALA A 89 13.30 13.75 13.02
CA ALA A 89 13.94 12.81 12.12
C ALA A 89 12.91 12.31 11.10
N GLU A 90 13.26 12.32 9.82
CA GLU A 90 12.37 11.89 8.75
C GLU A 90 13.06 10.84 7.86
N ASN A 91 12.36 9.75 7.58
CA ASN A 91 12.85 8.69 6.69
C ASN A 91 12.98 9.21 5.25
N ALA A 92 13.97 8.67 4.54
CA ALA A 92 14.04 8.84 3.10
C ALA A 92 12.79 8.20 2.46
N THR A 93 12.28 8.82 1.41
CA THR A 93 11.08 8.34 0.69
C THR A 93 11.14 8.71 -0.79
N LEU A 94 10.06 8.51 -1.53
CA LEU A 94 9.94 8.92 -2.94
C LEU A 94 8.86 10.00 -3.09
N ASP A 95 9.11 10.99 -3.95
CA ASP A 95 8.13 12.02 -4.27
C ASP A 95 7.23 11.60 -5.45
N PRO A 96 5.95 11.28 -5.21
CA PRO A 96 5.02 10.85 -6.26
C PRO A 96 4.72 11.95 -7.28
N ASN A 97 5.01 13.22 -6.96
CA ASN A 97 4.79 14.36 -7.85
C ASN A 97 6.01 14.69 -8.73
N ASN A 98 7.15 14.04 -8.47
CA ASN A 98 8.40 14.27 -9.17
C ASN A 98 9.02 12.95 -9.64
N ASP A 99 8.25 12.17 -10.39
CA ASP A 99 8.66 10.89 -10.98
C ASP A 99 9.27 9.89 -9.97
N TYR A 100 8.76 9.91 -8.73
CA TYR A 100 9.27 9.10 -7.63
C TYR A 100 10.78 9.31 -7.38
N ALA A 101 11.28 10.54 -7.59
CA ALA A 101 12.62 10.92 -7.17
C ALA A 101 12.79 10.77 -5.66
N ILE A 102 14.00 10.40 -5.23
CA ILE A 102 14.30 10.21 -3.81
C ILE A 102 14.25 11.55 -3.08
N VAL A 103 13.52 11.57 -1.98
CA VAL A 103 13.55 12.60 -0.95
C VAL A 103 14.53 12.12 0.12
N GLU A 104 15.59 12.90 0.36
CA GLU A 104 16.63 12.54 1.32
C GLU A 104 16.06 12.49 2.75
N SER A 105 16.59 11.57 3.56
CA SER A 105 16.25 11.48 4.97
C SER A 105 16.80 12.67 5.76
N VAL A 106 16.09 13.06 6.82
CA VAL A 106 16.51 14.12 7.73
C VAL A 106 16.96 13.51 9.06
N THR A 107 18.18 13.83 9.49
CA THR A 107 18.63 13.52 10.86
C THR A 107 17.97 14.49 11.83
N GLY A 108 17.24 13.94 12.80
CA GLY A 108 16.60 14.75 13.84
C GLY A 108 17.61 15.32 14.83
N VAL A 109 17.31 16.49 15.36
CA VAL A 109 18.12 17.21 16.34
C VAL A 109 17.22 17.71 17.46
N SER A 110 17.65 17.53 18.70
CA SER A 110 16.95 18.03 19.90
C SER A 110 17.94 18.24 21.03
N PHE A 111 17.48 18.74 22.17
CA PHE A 111 18.21 18.68 23.43
C PHE A 111 17.23 18.58 24.61
N ASP A 112 17.71 18.13 25.77
CA ASP A 112 16.88 18.08 26.97
C ASP A 112 16.80 19.46 27.62
N VAL A 113 15.63 20.10 27.45
CA VAL A 113 15.33 21.43 28.01
C VAL A 113 15.43 21.46 29.54
N ASN A 114 15.02 20.39 30.23
CA ASN A 114 15.07 20.34 31.69
C ASN A 114 16.51 20.17 32.19
N ALA A 115 17.30 19.35 31.49
CA ALA A 115 18.73 19.21 31.79
C ALA A 115 19.49 20.51 31.51
N ALA A 116 19.16 21.20 30.41
CA ALA A 116 19.71 22.52 30.10
C ALA A 116 19.39 23.54 31.20
N GLN A 117 18.12 23.62 31.62
CA GLN A 117 17.72 24.51 32.72
C GLN A 117 18.47 24.19 34.02
N SER A 118 18.56 22.91 34.37
CA SER A 118 19.27 22.48 35.57
C SER A 118 20.77 22.83 35.54
N ALA A 119 21.37 22.79 34.35
CA ALA A 119 22.77 23.15 34.15
C ALA A 119 23.00 24.66 34.24
N ILE A 120 22.06 25.47 33.74
CA ILE A 120 22.06 26.94 33.90
C ILE A 120 21.92 27.31 35.37
N ASP A 121 20.96 26.71 36.07
CA ASP A 121 20.67 27.01 37.49
C ASP A 121 21.86 26.64 38.41
N ALA A 122 22.67 25.66 38.01
CA ALA A 122 23.86 25.22 38.76
C ALA A 122 25.12 26.01 38.41
N GLY A 123 25.15 26.73 37.28
CA GLY A 123 26.31 27.48 36.82
C GLY A 123 26.52 28.80 37.56
N SER A 124 27.76 29.27 37.58
CA SER A 124 28.11 30.57 38.17
C SER A 124 27.98 31.70 37.15
N GLU A 125 27.75 32.93 37.62
CA GLU A 125 27.76 34.11 36.74
C GLU A 125 29.07 34.22 35.94
N GLY A 126 28.95 34.50 34.63
CA GLY A 126 30.08 34.55 33.71
C GLY A 126 30.65 33.20 33.28
N GLU A 127 30.12 32.07 33.79
CA GLU A 127 30.49 30.73 33.34
C GLU A 127 29.84 30.39 32.00
N THR A 128 30.44 29.47 31.24
CA THR A 128 29.81 28.88 30.05
C THR A 128 29.33 27.48 30.35
N VAL A 129 28.02 27.28 30.26
CA VAL A 129 27.36 25.97 30.38
C VAL A 129 27.29 25.32 29.00
N THR A 130 27.59 24.03 28.92
CA THR A 130 27.50 23.25 27.68
C THR A 130 26.33 22.30 27.76
N VAL A 131 25.41 22.37 26.79
CA VAL A 131 24.26 21.48 26.65
C VAL A 131 24.46 20.63 25.39
N SER A 132 24.57 19.31 25.55
CA SER A 132 24.76 18.40 24.42
C SER A 132 23.49 18.28 23.57
N LEU A 133 23.65 18.30 22.25
CA LEU A 133 22.58 17.97 21.32
C LEU A 133 22.37 16.46 21.27
N ILE A 134 21.12 16.06 21.08
CA ILE A 134 20.67 14.69 20.90
C ILE A 134 20.28 14.53 19.43
N TYR A 135 20.97 13.65 18.74
CA TYR A 135 20.69 13.32 17.34
C TYR A 135 19.88 12.04 17.24
N SER A 136 18.81 12.09 16.46
CA SER A 136 18.00 10.92 16.12
C SER A 136 18.22 10.59 14.65
N GLN A 137 18.72 9.39 14.36
CA GLN A 137 18.80 8.93 12.98
C GLN A 137 17.41 8.54 12.48
N PRO A 138 17.11 8.73 11.18
CA PRO A 138 15.93 8.14 10.56
C PRO A 138 16.02 6.61 10.65
N ASP A 139 14.87 5.94 10.71
CA ASP A 139 14.80 4.47 10.65
C ASP A 139 15.28 3.96 9.28
N ILE A 140 15.02 4.73 8.22
CA ILE A 140 15.48 4.48 6.85
C ILE A 140 16.20 5.75 6.36
N ASP A 141 17.53 5.71 6.35
CA ASP A 141 18.34 6.76 5.75
C ASP A 141 18.35 6.66 4.20
N THR A 142 18.78 7.74 3.53
CA THR A 142 18.84 7.82 2.06
C THR A 142 19.60 6.65 1.43
N ALA A 143 20.77 6.30 1.97
CA ALA A 143 21.61 5.24 1.42
C ALA A 143 20.96 3.84 1.58
N THR A 144 20.27 3.62 2.70
CA THR A 144 19.54 2.40 3.01
C THR A 144 18.34 2.26 2.09
N LEU A 145 17.58 3.34 1.85
CA LEU A 145 16.49 3.32 0.87
C LEU A 145 17.03 2.96 -0.52
N GLU A 146 18.05 3.66 -1.01
CA GLU A 146 18.66 3.44 -2.33
C GLU A 146 19.13 2.00 -2.53
N ALA A 147 19.81 1.44 -1.54
CA ALA A 147 20.34 0.08 -1.60
C ALA A 147 19.25 -0.99 -1.61
N ASN A 148 18.07 -0.68 -1.09
CA ASN A 148 17.00 -1.66 -0.87
C ASN A 148 15.77 -1.48 -1.75
N LEU A 149 15.66 -0.37 -2.48
CA LEU A 149 14.47 0.00 -3.24
C LEU A 149 14.15 -1.03 -4.33
N PHE A 150 12.95 -1.63 -4.24
CA PHE A 150 12.43 -2.62 -5.21
C PHE A 150 13.36 -3.83 -5.46
N LYS A 151 14.16 -4.22 -4.46
CA LYS A 151 15.16 -5.29 -4.59
C LYS A 151 14.55 -6.71 -4.66
N ASP A 152 13.37 -6.92 -4.08
CA ASP A 152 12.76 -8.24 -3.90
C ASP A 152 11.39 -8.37 -4.56
N THR A 153 11.01 -9.61 -4.90
CA THR A 153 9.62 -9.97 -5.17
C THR A 153 8.97 -10.46 -3.88
N LEU A 154 8.08 -9.66 -3.30
CA LEU A 154 7.38 -9.99 -2.06
C LEU A 154 6.30 -11.07 -2.28
N GLY A 155 5.62 -11.01 -3.43
CA GLY A 155 4.59 -11.96 -3.78
C GLY A 155 4.33 -11.97 -5.28
N SER A 156 3.98 -13.13 -5.82
CA SER A 156 3.67 -13.27 -7.23
C SER A 156 2.63 -14.36 -7.45
N TYR A 157 1.75 -14.15 -8.42
CA TYR A 157 0.79 -15.17 -8.82
C TYR A 157 0.51 -15.13 -10.32
N THR A 158 0.26 -16.31 -10.89
CA THR A 158 0.05 -16.49 -12.33
C THR A 158 -1.27 -17.20 -12.62
N THR A 159 -2.06 -16.66 -13.53
CA THR A 159 -3.29 -17.30 -14.04
C THR A 159 -3.24 -17.51 -15.55
N SER A 160 -3.90 -18.57 -16.03
CA SER A 160 -4.07 -18.82 -17.47
C SER A 160 -5.29 -18.06 -18.01
N VAL A 161 -5.09 -17.30 -19.09
CA VAL A 161 -6.09 -16.43 -19.71
C VAL A 161 -6.64 -17.10 -20.97
N SER A 162 -7.81 -17.72 -20.86
CA SER A 162 -8.52 -18.32 -22.00
C SER A 162 -9.53 -17.35 -22.63
N GLY A 163 -10.24 -17.78 -23.67
CA GLY A 163 -11.33 -17.02 -24.31
C GLY A 163 -10.94 -16.27 -25.58
N SER A 164 -11.76 -15.30 -26.00
CA SER A 164 -11.57 -14.54 -27.24
C SER A 164 -10.34 -13.61 -27.21
N SER A 165 -9.90 -13.14 -28.38
CA SER A 165 -8.86 -12.10 -28.48
C SER A 165 -9.25 -10.83 -27.71
N ALA A 166 -10.51 -10.43 -27.78
CA ALA A 166 -11.07 -9.29 -27.04
C ALA A 166 -10.91 -9.46 -25.53
N ARG A 167 -11.26 -10.64 -24.99
CA ARG A 167 -11.09 -10.95 -23.56
C ARG A 167 -9.63 -10.82 -23.14
N ARG A 168 -8.72 -11.41 -23.91
CA ARG A 168 -7.27 -11.37 -23.62
C ARG A 168 -6.74 -9.94 -23.64
N SER A 169 -7.20 -9.13 -24.60
CA SER A 169 -6.87 -7.70 -24.69
C SER A 169 -7.33 -6.92 -23.46
N ASN A 170 -8.57 -7.15 -23.01
CA ASN A 170 -9.11 -6.51 -21.80
C ASN A 170 -8.31 -6.87 -20.54
N VAL A 171 -7.97 -8.15 -20.37
CA VAL A 171 -7.17 -8.63 -19.23
C VAL A 171 -5.79 -7.96 -19.22
N LYS A 172 -5.12 -7.91 -20.39
CA LYS A 172 -3.82 -7.25 -20.52
C LYS A 172 -3.89 -5.76 -20.18
N LEU A 173 -4.89 -5.06 -20.71
CA LEU A 173 -5.10 -3.63 -20.47
C LEU A 173 -5.36 -3.34 -18.98
N ALA A 174 -6.24 -4.13 -18.36
CA ALA A 174 -6.58 -3.96 -16.95
C ALA A 174 -5.37 -4.23 -16.04
N ALA A 175 -4.58 -5.26 -16.33
CA ALA A 175 -3.37 -5.57 -15.59
C ALA A 175 -2.31 -4.47 -15.71
N ALA A 176 -2.04 -3.95 -16.93
CA ALA A 176 -1.12 -2.84 -17.14
C ALA A 176 -1.56 -1.55 -16.43
N SER A 177 -2.88 -1.32 -16.32
CA SER A 177 -3.42 -0.16 -15.59
C SER A 177 -3.16 -0.24 -14.08
N CYS A 178 -2.76 -1.40 -13.56
CA CYS A 178 -2.43 -1.57 -12.15
C CYS A 178 -0.95 -1.33 -11.84
N GLU A 179 -0.09 -1.08 -12.82
CA GLU A 179 1.36 -0.89 -12.61
C GLU A 179 1.64 0.48 -11.99
N VAL A 180 1.51 0.56 -10.66
CA VAL A 180 1.74 1.77 -9.85
C VAL A 180 2.74 1.50 -8.73
N ILE A 181 3.33 2.56 -8.21
CA ILE A 181 4.09 2.56 -6.96
C ILE A 181 3.13 2.98 -5.83
N LEU A 182 3.27 2.37 -4.66
CA LEU A 182 2.55 2.70 -3.44
C LEU A 182 3.58 2.96 -2.35
N LEU A 183 3.55 4.15 -1.76
CA LEU A 183 4.35 4.49 -0.60
C LEU A 183 3.84 3.76 0.66
N PRO A 184 4.66 3.65 1.72
CA PRO A 184 4.21 3.13 3.01
C PRO A 184 2.91 3.80 3.47
N GLY A 185 1.94 2.99 3.87
CA GLY A 185 0.62 3.42 4.34
C GLY A 185 -0.40 3.77 3.25
N GLU A 186 -0.03 3.84 1.97
CA GLU A 186 -0.97 4.13 0.88
C GLU A 186 -1.86 2.93 0.56
N THR A 187 -3.13 3.21 0.20
CA THR A 187 -4.11 2.20 -0.22
C THR A 187 -4.31 2.21 -1.73
N PHE A 188 -4.13 1.05 -2.34
CA PHE A 188 -4.49 0.81 -3.74
C PHE A 188 -5.99 0.54 -3.89
N SER A 189 -6.59 1.07 -4.97
CA SER A 189 -7.93 0.72 -5.43
C SER A 189 -7.89 0.22 -6.86
N TYR A 190 -8.35 -1.02 -7.07
CA TYR A 190 -8.36 -1.64 -8.40
C TYR A 190 -9.25 -0.86 -9.36
N ASN A 191 -10.45 -0.47 -8.94
CA ASN A 191 -11.32 0.38 -9.76
C ASN A 191 -10.73 1.78 -9.95
N GLY A 192 -10.06 2.35 -8.95
CA GLY A 192 -9.35 3.64 -9.08
C GLY A 192 -8.28 3.61 -10.17
N ALA A 193 -7.45 2.56 -10.18
CA ALA A 193 -6.38 2.37 -11.17
C ALA A 193 -6.92 2.02 -12.56
N VAL A 194 -7.84 1.06 -12.64
CA VAL A 194 -8.36 0.54 -13.93
C VAL A 194 -9.39 1.46 -14.57
N GLY A 195 -10.16 2.18 -13.76
CA GLY A 195 -11.23 3.09 -14.18
C GLY A 195 -12.47 2.40 -14.77
N GLU A 196 -13.36 3.20 -15.36
CA GLU A 196 -14.53 2.69 -16.09
C GLU A 196 -14.10 1.90 -17.34
N ARG A 197 -14.78 0.79 -17.62
CA ARG A 197 -14.45 -0.09 -18.76
C ARG A 197 -15.19 0.39 -20.02
N THR A 198 -14.65 1.41 -20.68
CA THR A 198 -15.25 2.01 -21.89
C THR A 198 -14.50 1.66 -23.18
N ALA A 199 -15.16 1.78 -24.32
CA ALA A 199 -14.55 1.53 -25.62
C ALA A 199 -13.44 2.56 -25.95
N GLU A 200 -13.63 3.81 -25.51
CA GLU A 200 -12.67 4.91 -25.67
C GLU A 200 -11.36 4.64 -24.91
N ARG A 201 -11.44 3.91 -23.78
CA ARG A 201 -10.28 3.44 -23.03
C ARG A 201 -9.67 2.16 -23.60
N GLY A 202 -10.20 1.65 -24.72
CA GLY A 202 -9.68 0.47 -25.43
C GLY A 202 -10.31 -0.86 -25.01
N TYR A 203 -11.30 -0.86 -24.11
CA TYR A 203 -11.99 -2.08 -23.73
C TYR A 203 -12.90 -2.58 -24.86
N GLN A 204 -12.86 -3.89 -25.08
CA GLN A 204 -13.63 -4.57 -26.10
C GLN A 204 -14.76 -5.38 -25.47
N LYS A 205 -15.83 -5.60 -26.24
CA LYS A 205 -16.91 -6.50 -25.82
C LYS A 205 -16.37 -7.93 -25.78
N ALA A 206 -16.45 -8.53 -24.61
CA ALA A 206 -16.07 -9.92 -24.39
C ALA A 206 -17.05 -10.55 -23.42
N GLY A 207 -17.09 -11.89 -23.40
CA GLY A 207 -17.92 -12.61 -22.45
C GLY A 207 -17.58 -12.20 -21.01
N ALA A 208 -18.55 -11.63 -20.33
CA ALA A 208 -18.55 -11.32 -18.91
C ALA A 208 -19.75 -12.03 -18.26
N TYR A 209 -19.62 -12.34 -16.98
CA TYR A 209 -20.72 -12.91 -16.22
C TYR A 209 -21.41 -11.79 -15.46
N LEU A 210 -22.63 -11.43 -15.88
CA LEU A 210 -23.48 -10.50 -15.15
C LEU A 210 -24.77 -11.22 -14.75
N ASN A 211 -25.12 -11.17 -13.47
CA ASN A 211 -26.40 -11.69 -12.95
C ASN A 211 -26.77 -13.13 -13.36
N GLY A 212 -25.77 -13.98 -13.60
CA GLY A 212 -26.01 -15.38 -13.96
C GLY A 212 -26.25 -15.63 -15.45
N GLU A 213 -25.92 -14.70 -16.33
CA GLU A 213 -25.82 -14.93 -17.78
C GLU A 213 -24.43 -14.55 -18.31
N THR A 214 -23.97 -15.24 -19.36
CA THR A 214 -22.77 -14.82 -20.09
C THR A 214 -23.20 -13.76 -21.10
N ILE A 215 -22.99 -12.49 -20.76
CA ILE A 215 -23.30 -11.39 -21.65
C ILE A 215 -22.02 -10.79 -22.23
N GLN A 216 -22.12 -10.20 -23.42
CA GLN A 216 -20.99 -9.50 -24.03
C GLN A 216 -20.90 -8.10 -23.44
N GLU A 217 -20.02 -7.92 -22.45
CA GLU A 217 -19.77 -6.62 -21.83
C GLU A 217 -18.41 -6.07 -22.21
N LEU A 218 -18.33 -4.73 -22.20
CA LEU A 218 -17.05 -4.05 -22.28
C LEU A 218 -16.24 -4.37 -21.03
N GLY A 219 -15.00 -4.84 -21.22
CA GLY A 219 -14.14 -5.21 -20.11
C GLY A 219 -14.30 -6.65 -19.60
N GLY A 220 -15.02 -7.52 -20.31
CA GLY A 220 -15.05 -8.95 -19.98
C GLY A 220 -13.64 -9.52 -19.80
N GLY A 221 -13.37 -10.06 -18.61
CA GLY A 221 -12.06 -10.57 -18.18
C GLY A 221 -11.36 -9.76 -17.07
N VAL A 222 -11.77 -8.52 -16.78
CA VAL A 222 -11.09 -7.67 -15.77
C VAL A 222 -11.02 -8.29 -14.38
N CYS A 223 -12.04 -9.05 -13.96
CA CYS A 223 -12.02 -9.75 -12.66
C CYS A 223 -10.92 -10.81 -12.54
N GLN A 224 -10.37 -11.30 -13.66
CA GLN A 224 -9.24 -12.23 -13.61
C GLN A 224 -7.96 -11.50 -13.20
N ALA A 225 -7.76 -10.27 -13.68
CA ALA A 225 -6.60 -9.48 -13.30
C ALA A 225 -6.68 -9.06 -11.81
N SER A 226 -7.86 -8.64 -11.32
CA SER A 226 -8.05 -8.37 -9.88
C SER A 226 -7.81 -9.60 -9.01
N SER A 227 -8.35 -10.78 -9.37
CA SER A 227 -8.06 -12.01 -8.61
C SER A 227 -6.58 -12.40 -8.66
N THR A 228 -5.91 -12.19 -9.79
CA THR A 228 -4.47 -12.51 -9.89
C THR A 228 -3.65 -11.59 -9.00
N LEU A 229 -3.97 -10.29 -9.00
CA LEU A 229 -3.33 -9.31 -8.13
C LEU A 229 -3.62 -9.59 -6.65
N TYR A 230 -4.86 -9.89 -6.30
CA TYR A 230 -5.25 -10.26 -4.93
C TYR A 230 -4.39 -11.39 -4.38
N VAL A 231 -4.23 -12.48 -5.12
CA VAL A 231 -3.41 -13.61 -4.67
C VAL A 231 -1.93 -13.23 -4.57
N ALA A 232 -1.41 -12.37 -5.47
CA ALA A 232 -0.05 -11.84 -5.35
C ALA A 232 0.12 -11.00 -4.07
N CYS A 233 -0.87 -10.16 -3.72
CA CYS A 233 -0.90 -9.40 -2.47
C CYS A 233 -0.94 -10.31 -1.24
N LEU A 234 -1.71 -11.41 -1.28
CA LEU A 234 -1.72 -12.40 -0.21
C LEU A 234 -0.33 -13.02 0.00
N TYR A 235 0.36 -13.40 -1.09
CA TYR A 235 1.71 -13.93 -1.00
C TYR A 235 2.73 -12.91 -0.51
N ALA A 236 2.51 -11.62 -0.82
CA ALA A 236 3.29 -10.50 -0.30
C ALA A 236 2.94 -10.11 1.14
N ASN A 237 2.01 -10.83 1.78
CA ASN A 237 1.50 -10.55 3.13
C ASN A 237 1.00 -9.09 3.31
N LEU A 238 0.41 -8.52 2.25
CA LEU A 238 -0.16 -7.18 2.29
C LEU A 238 -1.54 -7.18 2.97
N GLU A 239 -1.88 -6.06 3.60
CA GLU A 239 -3.18 -5.86 4.23
C GLU A 239 -4.29 -5.69 3.17
N ILE A 240 -5.21 -6.65 3.11
CA ILE A 240 -6.39 -6.58 2.24
C ILE A 240 -7.50 -5.81 2.95
N THR A 241 -7.83 -4.62 2.44
CA THR A 241 -8.82 -3.72 3.05
C THR A 241 -10.20 -3.83 2.43
N GLU A 242 -10.31 -4.31 1.19
CA GLU A 242 -11.60 -4.61 0.56
C GLU A 242 -11.46 -5.78 -0.41
N ARG A 243 -12.33 -6.79 -0.27
CA ARG A 243 -12.41 -7.91 -1.21
C ARG A 243 -13.83 -8.50 -1.22
N HIS A 244 -14.31 -8.86 -2.42
CA HIS A 244 -15.59 -9.53 -2.63
C HIS A 244 -15.41 -10.81 -3.45
N ASN A 245 -16.16 -11.88 -3.17
CA ASN A 245 -16.18 -13.07 -4.02
C ASN A 245 -17.22 -12.96 -5.15
N HIS A 246 -17.01 -13.72 -6.21
CA HIS A 246 -17.95 -13.85 -7.31
C HIS A 246 -19.21 -14.57 -6.85
N SER A 247 -20.35 -14.25 -7.45
CA SER A 247 -21.60 -14.97 -7.20
C SER A 247 -21.52 -16.44 -7.60
N PHE A 248 -20.70 -16.79 -8.59
CA PHE A 248 -20.44 -18.15 -9.05
C PHE A 248 -18.94 -18.44 -9.07
N VAL A 249 -18.56 -19.71 -8.92
CA VAL A 249 -17.15 -20.08 -8.89
C VAL A 249 -16.44 -19.72 -10.19
N SER A 250 -15.26 -19.11 -10.06
CA SER A 250 -14.36 -18.86 -11.18
C SER A 250 -13.55 -20.11 -11.53
N SER A 251 -13.17 -20.25 -12.80
CA SER A 251 -12.30 -21.33 -13.27
C SER A 251 -10.80 -20.99 -13.27
N TYR A 252 -10.43 -19.71 -13.04
CA TYR A 252 -9.06 -19.24 -13.21
C TYR A 252 -8.26 -19.12 -11.89
N VAL A 253 -8.93 -19.28 -10.74
CA VAL A 253 -8.30 -19.34 -9.40
C VAL A 253 -8.98 -20.43 -8.56
N PRO A 254 -8.30 -20.97 -7.53
CA PRO A 254 -8.92 -21.85 -6.55
C PRO A 254 -10.13 -21.22 -5.83
N LEU A 255 -10.95 -22.07 -5.21
CA LEU A 255 -12.10 -21.61 -4.43
C LEU A 255 -11.67 -20.69 -3.28
N GLY A 256 -12.25 -19.49 -3.21
CA GLY A 256 -11.99 -18.50 -2.15
C GLY A 256 -10.80 -17.58 -2.44
N TRP A 257 -10.20 -17.67 -3.63
CA TRP A 257 -9.01 -16.91 -4.05
C TRP A 257 -9.33 -15.83 -5.08
N ASP A 258 -10.60 -15.59 -5.34
CA ASP A 258 -11.06 -14.62 -6.32
C ASP A 258 -11.33 -13.25 -5.68
N ALA A 259 -11.21 -12.17 -6.45
CA ALA A 259 -11.61 -10.82 -6.05
C ALA A 259 -12.45 -10.21 -7.16
N THR A 260 -13.75 -10.06 -6.91
CA THR A 260 -14.71 -9.50 -7.86
C THR A 260 -14.67 -7.99 -7.84
N VAL A 261 -14.74 -7.40 -9.02
CA VAL A 261 -14.76 -5.95 -9.19
C VAL A 261 -15.83 -5.57 -10.20
N SER A 262 -16.48 -4.43 -9.98
CA SER A 262 -17.39 -3.80 -10.94
C SER A 262 -17.29 -2.29 -10.78
N TRP A 263 -17.28 -1.55 -11.90
CA TRP A 263 -17.23 -0.10 -11.84
C TRP A 263 -18.50 0.45 -11.18
N GLY A 264 -18.34 1.33 -10.19
CA GLY A 264 -19.44 1.84 -9.37
C GLY A 264 -20.03 0.82 -8.37
N GLY A 265 -19.39 -0.34 -8.20
CA GLY A 265 -19.81 -1.41 -7.29
C GLY A 265 -18.63 -2.01 -6.51
N PRO A 266 -18.56 -3.35 -6.35
CA PRO A 266 -17.46 -4.02 -5.66
C PRO A 266 -16.08 -3.58 -6.16
N ASP A 267 -15.16 -3.37 -5.23
CA ASP A 267 -13.76 -3.05 -5.53
C ASP A 267 -12.81 -4.05 -4.86
N PHE A 268 -11.56 -4.05 -5.30
CA PHE A 268 -10.47 -4.73 -4.61
C PHE A 268 -9.46 -3.69 -4.13
N LYS A 269 -9.22 -3.65 -2.82
CA LYS A 269 -8.31 -2.70 -2.18
C LYS A 269 -7.36 -3.39 -1.22
N PHE A 270 -6.15 -2.88 -1.16
CA PHE A 270 -5.13 -3.29 -0.20
C PHE A 270 -4.24 -2.11 0.16
N THR A 271 -3.60 -2.17 1.32
CA THR A 271 -2.69 -1.14 1.81
C THR A 271 -1.25 -1.64 1.76
N ASN A 272 -0.31 -0.76 1.38
CA ASN A 272 1.10 -1.03 1.62
C ASN A 272 1.42 -0.86 3.10
N ASN A 273 1.27 -1.92 3.88
CA ASN A 273 1.59 -1.96 5.31
C ASN A 273 3.07 -2.26 5.60
N THR A 274 3.97 -2.06 4.62
CA THR A 274 5.42 -2.22 4.78
C THR A 274 6.10 -0.87 5.01
N ASN A 275 7.36 -0.87 5.47
CA ASN A 275 8.12 0.37 5.68
C ASN A 275 8.72 0.94 4.38
N TYR A 276 8.64 0.21 3.26
CA TYR A 276 9.25 0.59 1.99
C TYR A 276 8.21 0.79 0.89
N PRO A 277 8.51 1.58 -0.16
CA PRO A 277 7.68 1.62 -1.34
C PRO A 277 7.56 0.23 -2.00
N ILE A 278 6.37 -0.10 -2.46
CA ILE A 278 6.11 -1.27 -3.30
C ILE A 278 5.68 -0.83 -4.69
N ARG A 279 5.93 -1.65 -5.69
CA ARG A 279 5.39 -1.48 -7.04
C ARG A 279 4.74 -2.74 -7.55
N ILE A 280 3.69 -2.56 -8.32
CA ILE A 280 2.97 -3.65 -8.95
C ILE A 280 3.55 -3.85 -10.35
N GLU A 281 3.91 -5.09 -10.68
CA GLU A 281 4.31 -5.49 -12.03
C GLU A 281 3.27 -6.40 -12.66
N ALA A 282 2.97 -6.17 -13.95
CA ALA A 282 2.06 -6.98 -14.73
C ALA A 282 2.77 -7.56 -15.96
N VAL A 283 2.98 -8.87 -15.97
CA VAL A 283 3.60 -9.58 -17.11
C VAL A 283 2.56 -10.46 -17.81
N TYR A 284 2.29 -10.16 -19.08
CA TYR A 284 1.50 -11.03 -19.95
C TYR A 284 2.43 -11.82 -20.88
N SER A 285 2.66 -13.09 -20.58
CA SER A 285 3.66 -13.95 -21.26
C SER A 285 3.06 -14.82 -22.37
N SER A 286 3.94 -15.45 -23.15
CA SER A 286 3.56 -16.42 -24.18
C SER A 286 2.77 -17.59 -23.58
N GLY A 287 1.78 -18.10 -24.31
CA GLY A 287 0.85 -19.11 -23.80
C GLY A 287 -0.35 -18.54 -23.03
N ASN A 288 -0.60 -17.23 -23.12
CA ASN A 288 -1.73 -16.54 -22.49
C ASN A 288 -1.71 -16.66 -20.96
N LYS A 289 -0.59 -16.33 -20.33
CA LYS A 289 -0.49 -16.30 -18.86
C LYS A 289 -0.34 -14.86 -18.40
N LEU A 290 -1.14 -14.48 -17.41
CA LEU A 290 -0.99 -13.23 -16.68
C LEU A 290 -0.29 -13.52 -15.36
N THR A 291 0.82 -12.84 -15.11
CA THR A 291 1.54 -12.83 -13.84
C THR A 291 1.44 -11.43 -13.24
N MET A 292 0.96 -11.33 -12.01
CA MET A 292 1.03 -10.10 -11.21
C MET A 292 2.05 -10.33 -10.10
N SER A 293 2.94 -9.36 -9.89
CA SER A 293 3.96 -9.41 -8.84
C SER A 293 3.95 -8.12 -8.02
N ILE A 294 4.20 -8.25 -6.72
CA ILE A 294 4.49 -7.14 -5.82
C ILE A 294 6.00 -7.10 -5.64
N ILE A 295 6.63 -6.04 -6.13
CA ILE A 295 8.07 -5.81 -6.00
C ILE A 295 8.28 -4.76 -4.91
N GLY A 296 9.22 -4.99 -4.01
CA GLY A 296 9.45 -4.13 -2.85
C GLY A 296 10.74 -4.50 -2.14
N THR A 297 10.75 -4.31 -0.82
CA THR A 297 11.89 -4.62 0.04
C THR A 297 11.44 -5.61 1.11
N MET A 298 12.07 -6.78 1.13
CA MET A 298 11.88 -7.77 2.19
C MET A 298 12.87 -7.46 3.31
N GLU A 299 12.37 -6.89 4.40
CA GLU A 299 13.16 -6.56 5.60
C GLU A 299 13.53 -7.83 6.35
N GLU A 300 12.54 -8.70 6.58
CA GLU A 300 12.70 -10.01 7.18
C GLU A 300 12.19 -11.08 6.21
N ALA A 301 12.92 -12.19 6.10
CA ALA A 301 12.51 -13.28 5.25
C ALA A 301 11.20 -13.90 5.77
N PHE A 302 10.22 -14.05 4.88
CA PHE A 302 8.97 -14.72 5.19
C PHE A 302 8.45 -15.54 4.00
N SER A 303 7.51 -16.44 4.27
CA SER A 303 6.73 -17.10 3.23
C SER A 303 5.26 -17.23 3.63
N VAL A 304 4.38 -17.25 2.63
CA VAL A 304 2.93 -17.37 2.85
C VAL A 304 2.37 -18.63 2.23
N LYS A 305 1.52 -19.34 2.97
CA LYS A 305 0.65 -20.41 2.45
C LYS A 305 -0.81 -19.99 2.58
N ILE A 306 -1.54 -20.14 1.48
CA ILE A 306 -2.98 -19.88 1.43
C ILE A 306 -3.71 -21.22 1.45
N LYS A 307 -4.65 -21.39 2.38
CA LYS A 307 -5.42 -22.62 2.55
C LYS A 307 -6.90 -22.32 2.47
N SER A 308 -7.64 -23.04 1.64
CA SER A 308 -9.09 -22.91 1.54
C SER A 308 -9.78 -24.18 2.02
N GLN A 309 -10.74 -24.02 2.94
CA GLN A 309 -11.58 -25.09 3.46
C GLN A 309 -13.02 -24.91 2.99
N THR A 310 -13.55 -25.91 2.30
CA THR A 310 -14.97 -25.93 1.92
C THR A 310 -15.82 -26.41 3.09
N TYR A 311 -16.75 -25.59 3.56
CA TYR A 311 -17.68 -25.94 4.63
C TYR A 311 -18.94 -26.62 4.10
N SER A 312 -19.41 -26.22 2.92
CA SER A 312 -20.56 -26.85 2.28
C SER A 312 -20.50 -26.67 0.77
N SER A 313 -21.16 -27.57 0.04
CA SER A 313 -21.41 -27.48 -1.39
C SER A 313 -22.90 -27.70 -1.68
N THR A 314 -23.39 -27.10 -2.75
CA THR A 314 -24.77 -27.25 -3.22
C THR A 314 -24.72 -27.58 -4.70
N PRO A 315 -24.86 -28.87 -5.07
CA PRO A 315 -24.86 -29.30 -6.47
C PRO A 315 -25.90 -28.53 -7.29
N TYR A 316 -25.63 -28.37 -8.59
CA TYR A 316 -26.65 -27.88 -9.50
C TYR A 316 -27.58 -29.00 -9.96
N THR A 317 -28.81 -28.63 -10.32
CA THR A 317 -29.75 -29.49 -11.03
C THR A 317 -29.62 -29.29 -12.53
N THR A 318 -29.98 -30.31 -13.32
CA THR A 318 -30.07 -30.19 -14.78
C THR A 318 -31.54 -30.17 -15.19
N GLU A 319 -31.92 -29.19 -16.00
CA GLU A 319 -33.23 -29.07 -16.63
C GLU A 319 -33.07 -29.34 -18.13
N GLU A 320 -33.82 -30.32 -18.62
CA GLU A 320 -33.87 -30.65 -20.03
C GLU A 320 -35.11 -30.00 -20.66
N ILE A 321 -34.89 -29.27 -21.75
CA ILE A 321 -35.94 -28.59 -22.51
C ILE A 321 -35.98 -29.24 -23.89
N GLU A 322 -37.12 -29.80 -24.27
CA GLU A 322 -37.31 -30.35 -25.62
C GLU A 322 -37.19 -29.25 -26.67
N ASP A 323 -36.44 -29.51 -27.74
CA ASP A 323 -36.23 -28.60 -28.85
C ASP A 323 -36.53 -29.29 -30.18
N ASN A 324 -37.65 -28.92 -30.78
CA ASN A 324 -38.11 -29.47 -32.05
C ASN A 324 -37.35 -28.94 -33.28
N THR A 325 -36.34 -28.08 -33.09
CA THR A 325 -35.44 -27.62 -34.15
C THR A 325 -34.13 -28.43 -34.17
N LEU A 326 -33.84 -29.18 -33.11
CA LEU A 326 -32.65 -30.02 -33.00
C LEU A 326 -33.00 -31.49 -33.33
N PRO A 327 -32.17 -32.20 -34.14
CA PRO A 327 -32.37 -33.61 -34.43
C PRO A 327 -32.37 -34.49 -33.17
N VAL A 328 -33.14 -35.58 -33.18
CA VAL A 328 -33.07 -36.59 -32.12
C VAL A 328 -31.64 -37.08 -31.89
N GLY A 329 -31.23 -37.14 -30.62
CA GLY A 329 -29.87 -37.51 -30.22
C GLY A 329 -28.89 -36.34 -30.15
N VAL A 330 -29.26 -35.15 -30.63
CA VAL A 330 -28.47 -33.93 -30.47
C VAL A 330 -28.87 -33.23 -29.16
N THR A 331 -27.89 -32.87 -28.35
CA THR A 331 -28.09 -32.03 -27.17
C THR A 331 -27.22 -30.78 -27.24
N VAL A 332 -27.77 -29.65 -26.81
CA VAL A 332 -27.06 -28.36 -26.75
C VAL A 332 -27.17 -27.82 -25.33
N VAL A 333 -26.03 -27.53 -24.69
CA VAL A 333 -26.03 -26.85 -23.40
C VAL A 333 -26.35 -25.38 -23.64
N GLU A 334 -27.56 -24.96 -23.28
CA GLU A 334 -27.97 -23.55 -23.32
C GLU A 334 -27.32 -22.77 -22.18
N GLN A 335 -27.32 -23.35 -20.97
CA GLN A 335 -26.77 -22.72 -19.78
C GLN A 335 -25.92 -23.70 -18.98
N SER A 336 -24.68 -23.31 -18.68
CA SER A 336 -23.79 -24.10 -17.81
C SER A 336 -24.31 -24.10 -16.36
N GLY A 337 -24.25 -25.26 -15.70
CA GLY A 337 -24.52 -25.36 -14.27
C GLY A 337 -23.33 -24.93 -13.42
N TYR A 338 -23.60 -24.35 -12.25
CA TYR A 338 -22.58 -24.03 -11.25
C TYR A 338 -22.95 -24.69 -9.93
N THR A 339 -22.01 -25.41 -9.33
CA THR A 339 -22.15 -25.86 -7.94
C THR A 339 -21.90 -24.67 -7.01
N GLY A 340 -22.79 -24.46 -6.05
CA GLY A 340 -22.59 -23.47 -4.99
C GLY A 340 -21.66 -23.99 -3.91
N TYR A 341 -20.96 -23.08 -3.22
CA TYR A 341 -20.01 -23.42 -2.16
C TYR A 341 -19.99 -22.37 -1.06
N LYS A 342 -19.66 -22.79 0.16
CA LYS A 342 -19.25 -21.90 1.26
C LYS A 342 -17.83 -22.27 1.65
N VAL A 343 -16.91 -21.31 1.57
CA VAL A 343 -15.46 -21.57 1.67
C VAL A 343 -14.82 -20.55 2.60
N GLN A 344 -14.04 -21.02 3.56
CA GLN A 344 -13.17 -20.20 4.39
C GLN A 344 -11.73 -20.28 3.86
N THR A 345 -11.13 -19.14 3.55
CA THR A 345 -9.71 -19.03 3.22
C THR A 345 -8.92 -18.58 4.45
N TRP A 346 -7.73 -19.12 4.62
CA TRP A 346 -6.77 -18.83 5.68
C TRP A 346 -5.45 -18.40 5.07
N ARG A 347 -4.79 -17.41 5.69
CA ARG A 347 -3.43 -16.99 5.39
C ARG A 347 -2.51 -17.45 6.52
N GLN A 348 -1.54 -18.29 6.19
CA GLN A 348 -0.49 -18.75 7.10
C GLN A 348 0.82 -18.07 6.72
N VAL A 349 1.43 -17.36 7.66
CA VAL A 349 2.72 -16.67 7.48
C VAL A 349 3.78 -17.41 8.26
N TYR A 350 4.91 -17.70 7.61
CA TYR A 350 6.07 -18.34 8.19
C TYR A 350 7.28 -17.41 8.09
N ASP A 351 8.20 -17.48 9.05
CA ASP A 351 9.47 -16.77 8.99
C ASP A 351 10.46 -17.46 8.02
N GLY A 352 11.68 -16.90 7.94
CA GLY A 352 12.76 -17.42 7.10
C GLY A 352 13.28 -18.80 7.50
N ASP A 353 13.10 -19.19 8.77
CA ASP A 353 13.49 -20.50 9.29
C ASP A 353 12.39 -21.55 9.06
N GLY A 354 11.18 -21.09 8.71
CA GLY A 354 10.02 -21.92 8.38
C GLY A 354 9.08 -22.14 9.57
N ASP A 355 9.26 -21.41 10.66
CA ASP A 355 8.37 -21.45 11.81
C ASP A 355 7.12 -20.60 11.55
N LEU A 356 5.97 -21.08 12.04
CA LEU A 356 4.68 -20.42 11.83
C LEU A 356 4.58 -19.16 12.70
N ILE A 357 4.55 -17.99 12.07
CA ILE A 357 4.34 -16.70 12.75
C ILE A 357 2.85 -16.51 13.07
N SER A 358 1.98 -16.77 12.08
CA SER A 358 0.55 -16.55 12.24
C SER A 358 -0.30 -17.40 11.31
N GLU A 359 -1.52 -17.69 11.74
CA GLU A 359 -2.61 -18.24 10.93
C GLU A 359 -3.85 -17.38 11.16
N THR A 360 -4.35 -16.74 10.11
CA THR A 360 -5.46 -15.79 10.19
C THR A 360 -6.56 -16.14 9.19
N GLU A 361 -7.82 -15.89 9.57
CA GLU A 361 -8.95 -15.98 8.65
C GLU A 361 -8.84 -14.86 7.61
N GLU A 362 -8.68 -15.23 6.34
CA GLU A 362 -8.50 -14.27 5.25
C GLU A 362 -9.85 -13.80 4.70
N ALA A 363 -10.67 -14.74 4.26
CA ALA A 363 -11.92 -14.42 3.60
C ALA A 363 -12.91 -15.58 3.66
N TYR A 364 -14.15 -15.26 4.03
CA TYR A 364 -15.28 -16.15 3.85
C TYR A 364 -15.95 -15.87 2.50
N SER A 365 -16.12 -16.89 1.66
CA SER A 365 -16.70 -16.77 0.33
C SER A 365 -17.95 -17.62 0.16
N VAL A 366 -19.00 -17.04 -0.41
CA VAL A 366 -20.28 -17.71 -0.65
C VAL A 366 -20.64 -17.67 -2.14
N TYR A 367 -20.62 -18.85 -2.77
CA TYR A 367 -20.96 -19.04 -4.18
C TYR A 367 -22.33 -19.69 -4.31
N SER A 368 -23.14 -19.16 -5.21
CA SER A 368 -24.48 -19.65 -5.52
C SER A 368 -24.43 -20.86 -6.45
N SER A 369 -25.41 -21.77 -6.30
CA SER A 369 -25.66 -22.82 -7.29
C SER A 369 -26.51 -22.27 -8.44
N ARG A 370 -26.28 -22.77 -9.66
CA ARG A 370 -27.08 -22.42 -10.86
C ARG A 370 -27.41 -23.69 -11.63
N LYS A 371 -28.69 -23.86 -11.98
CA LYS A 371 -29.14 -24.99 -12.82
C LYS A 371 -28.41 -25.02 -14.16
N LYS A 372 -28.13 -26.22 -14.66
CA LYS A 372 -27.72 -26.47 -16.04
C LYS A 372 -28.96 -26.60 -16.89
N ILE A 373 -29.03 -25.91 -18.03
CA ILE A 373 -30.14 -26.06 -18.98
C ILE A 373 -29.59 -26.73 -20.25
N VAL A 374 -30.20 -27.83 -20.65
CA VAL A 374 -29.85 -28.60 -21.85
C VAL A 374 -31.05 -28.68 -22.78
N ARG A 375 -30.87 -28.25 -24.02
CA ARG A 375 -31.83 -28.47 -25.10
C ARG A 375 -31.63 -29.87 -25.67
N VAL A 376 -32.69 -30.66 -25.70
CA VAL A 376 -32.66 -32.04 -26.21
C VAL A 376 -33.49 -32.10 -27.50
N GLY A 377 -32.87 -32.55 -28.58
CA GLY A 377 -33.51 -32.57 -29.88
C GLY A 377 -34.63 -33.59 -30.00
N THR A 378 -35.76 -33.14 -30.52
CA THR A 378 -36.96 -33.95 -30.79
C THR A 378 -37.36 -33.96 -32.27
N LEU A 379 -36.57 -33.33 -33.14
CA LEU A 379 -36.81 -33.35 -34.59
C LEU A 379 -36.43 -34.73 -35.16
N VAL A 380 -37.44 -35.52 -35.53
CA VAL A 380 -37.24 -36.75 -36.29
C VAL A 380 -37.09 -36.37 -37.77
N THR A 381 -35.89 -36.55 -38.33
CA THR A 381 -35.69 -36.45 -39.78
C THR A 381 -36.07 -37.77 -40.44
N GLU A 382 -37.07 -37.78 -41.32
CA GLU A 382 -37.42 -38.93 -42.15
C GLU A 382 -36.25 -39.30 -43.09
N SER A 383 -35.35 -40.16 -42.62
CA SER A 383 -34.45 -40.92 -43.47
C SER A 383 -33.88 -42.13 -42.71
N GLU A 384 -34.71 -43.15 -42.51
CA GLU A 384 -34.34 -44.58 -42.52
C GLU A 384 -35.58 -45.43 -42.18
N GLU A 385 -36.56 -45.41 -43.09
CA GLU A 385 -37.61 -46.43 -43.10
C GLU A 385 -37.80 -46.93 -44.53
N THR A 386 -36.75 -47.57 -45.08
CA THR A 386 -36.90 -48.55 -46.17
C THR A 386 -35.60 -49.33 -46.33
N ALA A 387 -35.46 -50.48 -45.64
CA ALA A 387 -34.75 -51.66 -46.15
C ALA A 387 -34.92 -52.87 -45.21
N GLU A 388 -36.14 -53.36 -45.03
CA GLU A 388 -36.36 -54.80 -44.84
C GLU A 388 -37.62 -55.21 -45.61
N THR A 389 -37.44 -55.93 -46.72
CA THR A 389 -38.09 -57.23 -47.02
C THR A 389 -37.85 -57.63 -48.48
N GLY A 390 -37.25 -58.81 -48.68
CA GLY A 390 -37.14 -59.46 -49.98
C GLY A 390 -36.00 -60.48 -50.04
N GLY A 391 -36.22 -61.68 -49.50
CA GLY A 391 -35.27 -62.80 -49.62
C GLY A 391 -35.38 -63.55 -50.95
N GLU A 392 -34.30 -64.22 -51.38
CA GLU A 392 -34.18 -65.69 -51.49
C GLU A 392 -32.84 -66.12 -52.14
N THR A 393 -32.18 -67.09 -51.48
CA THR A 393 -31.31 -68.20 -51.99
C THR A 393 -30.12 -67.95 -52.94
N SER A 394 -28.91 -68.37 -52.56
CA SER A 394 -28.35 -69.72 -52.88
C SER A 394 -26.87 -69.89 -52.47
N GLU A 395 -26.58 -71.02 -51.81
CA GLU A 395 -25.39 -71.91 -51.88
C GLU A 395 -23.93 -71.48 -51.54
N THR A 396 -23.39 -72.17 -50.50
CA THR A 396 -22.06 -72.83 -50.33
C THR A 396 -20.76 -72.08 -50.70
N THR A 397 -19.67 -72.06 -49.93
CA THR A 397 -18.90 -73.19 -49.32
C THR A 397 -17.78 -72.62 -48.40
N GLU A 398 -17.37 -73.39 -47.37
CA GLU A 398 -16.00 -73.65 -46.80
C GLU A 398 -14.81 -72.72 -47.19
N THR A 399 -13.79 -72.37 -46.40
CA THR A 399 -13.19 -72.88 -45.14
C THR A 399 -11.99 -71.97 -44.75
N THR A 400 -11.66 -71.98 -43.44
CA THR A 400 -10.31 -71.98 -42.80
C THR A 400 -9.38 -70.75 -42.71
N ASP A 401 -8.87 -70.62 -41.48
CA ASP A 401 -7.51 -70.25 -41.02
C ASP A 401 -7.12 -68.78 -40.73
N THR A 402 -7.20 -68.42 -39.43
CA THR A 402 -6.08 -67.86 -38.62
C THR A 402 -4.88 -68.83 -38.57
N PRO A 403 -3.64 -68.43 -38.22
CA PRO A 403 -3.18 -67.37 -37.31
C PRO A 403 -2.05 -66.51 -37.97
N ASP A 404 -1.28 -65.59 -37.38
CA ASP A 404 -0.57 -65.62 -36.11
C ASP A 404 0.10 -64.26 -35.84
N THR A 405 0.45 -64.10 -34.58
CA THR A 405 1.19 -63.05 -33.88
C THR A 405 2.69 -63.08 -34.18
N GLU A 406 3.38 -61.93 -34.26
CA GLU A 406 4.70 -61.73 -33.61
C GLU A 406 5.20 -60.27 -33.67
N ASP A 407 5.48 -59.76 -32.46
CA ASP A 407 6.62 -58.96 -31.99
C ASP A 407 7.34 -57.90 -32.86
N GLY A 408 7.59 -56.77 -32.19
CA GLY A 408 8.54 -55.75 -32.61
C GLY A 408 8.78 -54.67 -31.55
N VAL A 409 9.48 -55.02 -30.48
CA VAL A 409 10.05 -54.09 -29.49
C VAL A 409 11.15 -53.24 -30.13
N GLY A 410 11.15 -51.94 -29.87
CA GLY A 410 12.22 -51.01 -30.23
C GLY A 410 12.36 -49.90 -29.18
N THR A 411 13.32 -50.09 -28.27
CA THR A 411 13.80 -49.15 -27.25
C THR A 411 14.81 -48.14 -27.81
N ALA A 412 14.73 -46.89 -27.38
CA ALA A 412 15.84 -45.93 -27.15
C ALA A 412 15.24 -44.71 -26.42
N ASP A 413 15.51 -44.40 -25.14
CA ASP A 413 16.77 -43.89 -24.56
C ASP A 413 17.18 -42.57 -25.24
N THR A 414 17.16 -41.38 -24.64
CA THR A 414 17.85 -40.86 -23.44
C THR A 414 17.31 -39.43 -23.20
N ALA A 415 16.99 -39.02 -21.97
CA ALA A 415 17.82 -38.22 -21.05
C ALA A 415 18.17 -36.79 -21.51
N GLY A 416 17.85 -35.83 -20.65
CA GLY A 416 18.16 -34.40 -20.74
C GLY A 416 17.32 -33.61 -19.76
#